data_AF-A0AAD9JXE6-F1
#
_entry.id   AF-A0AAD9JXE6-F1
#
_cell.length_a   1.000
_cell.length_b   1.000
_cell.length_c   1.000
_cell.angle_alpha   90.00
_cell.angle_beta   90.00
_cell.angle_gamma   90.00
#
_symmetry.space_group_name_H-M   'P 1'
#
loop_
_entity.id
_entity.type
_entity.pdbx_description
1 polymer ?
#
loop_
_entity_poly.entity_id
_entity_poly.type
_entity_poly.pdbx_seq_one_letter_code
_entity_poly.pdbx_strand_id
1 'polypeptide(L)'
;MKLLVVLTVFVVVLAYTAATDPPRPRDPPRRPPATNNDQFVCSGCVESCERKRDGLYPAKCTYDCRNYVECEGGKARRRHCRNGMFFDSERRECIRGCPTGSNGIIDCYDRPDGHWQHCCYCDLYATCANRGMFFHRRCEVGGTVWDDKEHKCLGKSCTCEREHRFYPLKTIVTP
;
A
#
# COMPACT_ATOMS: atom_id res chain seq x y z
N MET A 1 -42.25 65.95 -15.06
CA MET A 1 -41.11 65.55 -14.19
C MET A 1 -41.27 64.17 -13.50
N LYS A 2 -42.20 63.29 -13.91
CA LYS A 2 -42.32 61.93 -13.32
C LYS A 2 -41.81 60.77 -14.20
N LEU A 3 -41.58 61.02 -15.50
CA LEU A 3 -41.22 59.96 -16.47
C LEU A 3 -39.70 59.69 -16.59
N LEU A 4 -38.85 60.71 -16.34
CA LEU A 4 -37.39 60.58 -16.46
C LEU A 4 -36.76 59.71 -15.34
N VAL A 5 -37.39 59.69 -14.15
CA VAL A 5 -36.87 58.99 -12.96
C VAL A 5 -37.09 57.48 -13.05
N VAL A 6 -38.13 57.03 -13.76
CA VAL A 6 -38.47 55.60 -13.84
C VAL A 6 -37.53 54.87 -14.80
N LEU A 7 -37.11 55.51 -15.90
CA LEU A 7 -36.17 54.90 -16.85
C LEU A 7 -34.77 54.71 -16.23
N THR A 8 -34.30 55.66 -15.42
CA THR A 8 -32.99 55.55 -14.75
C THR A 8 -32.98 54.44 -13.70
N VAL A 9 -34.10 54.22 -12.99
CA VAL A 9 -34.18 53.14 -11.99
C VAL A 9 -34.18 51.76 -12.66
N PHE A 10 -34.87 51.58 -13.80
CA PHE A 10 -34.90 50.29 -14.51
C PHE A 10 -33.56 49.89 -15.13
N VAL A 11 -32.80 50.83 -15.70
CA VAL A 11 -31.47 50.56 -16.26
C VAL A 11 -30.49 50.14 -15.16
N VAL A 12 -30.61 50.74 -13.97
CA VAL A 12 -29.79 50.36 -12.82
C VAL A 12 -30.13 48.95 -12.34
N VAL A 13 -31.40 48.55 -12.27
CA VAL A 13 -31.77 47.19 -11.81
C VAL A 13 -31.24 46.10 -12.74
N LEU A 14 -31.14 46.33 -14.06
CA LEU A 14 -30.59 45.35 -15.01
C LEU A 14 -29.05 45.22 -14.94
N ALA A 15 -28.33 46.21 -14.39
CA ALA A 15 -26.87 46.17 -14.31
C ALA A 15 -26.33 45.46 -13.05
N TYR A 16 -27.18 45.18 -12.05
CA TYR A 16 -26.75 44.67 -10.75
C TYR A 16 -26.85 43.15 -10.57
N THR A 17 -27.35 42.40 -11.55
CA THR A 17 -27.35 40.92 -11.49
C THR A 17 -26.09 40.34 -12.17
N ALA A 18 -24.92 40.82 -11.78
CA ALA A 18 -23.67 40.11 -12.05
C ALA A 18 -23.39 39.25 -10.82
N ALA A 19 -23.89 38.01 -10.84
CA ALA A 19 -23.59 37.00 -9.83
C ALA A 19 -22.07 36.75 -9.82
N THR A 20 -21.37 37.33 -8.85
CA THR A 20 -19.98 37.00 -8.59
C THR A 20 -19.97 35.67 -7.83
N ASP A 21 -19.70 34.59 -8.54
CA ASP A 21 -19.47 33.28 -7.92
C ASP A 21 -18.41 33.40 -6.82
N PRO A 22 -18.60 32.74 -5.66
CA PRO A 22 -17.56 32.68 -4.63
C PRO A 22 -16.29 32.03 -5.22
N PRO A 23 -15.08 32.44 -4.76
CA PRO A 23 -13.84 31.85 -5.24
C PRO A 23 -13.87 30.34 -5.00
N ARG A 24 -13.76 29.58 -6.09
CA ARG A 24 -13.72 28.12 -6.06
C ARG A 24 -12.59 27.68 -5.12
N PRO A 25 -12.80 26.69 -4.22
CA PRO A 25 -11.71 26.13 -3.42
C PRO A 25 -10.56 25.76 -4.34
N ARG A 26 -9.31 26.05 -3.92
CA ARG A 26 -8.15 25.67 -4.71
C ARG A 26 -8.22 24.16 -4.91
N ASP A 27 -8.30 23.74 -6.16
CA ASP A 27 -8.18 22.33 -6.50
C ASP A 27 -6.90 21.80 -5.83
N PRO A 28 -6.94 20.63 -5.17
CA PRO A 28 -5.73 19.98 -4.71
C PRO A 28 -4.75 19.87 -5.88
N PRO A 29 -3.43 19.93 -5.64
CA PRO A 29 -2.44 19.89 -6.70
C PRO A 29 -2.78 18.75 -7.65
N ARG A 30 -3.01 19.10 -8.93
CA ARG A 30 -3.28 18.11 -9.97
C ARG A 30 -2.13 17.13 -9.90
N ARG A 31 -2.44 15.85 -9.65
CA ARG A 31 -1.42 14.81 -9.75
C ARG A 31 -0.76 14.97 -11.12
N PRO A 32 0.57 14.95 -11.20
CA PRO A 32 1.24 14.93 -12.49
C PRO A 32 0.60 13.83 -13.35
N PRO A 33 0.39 14.07 -14.66
CA PRO A 33 -0.06 13.01 -15.55
C PRO A 33 0.87 11.83 -15.35
N ALA A 34 0.30 10.65 -15.05
CA ALA A 34 1.07 9.46 -14.78
C ALA A 34 2.02 9.22 -15.95
N THR A 35 3.30 9.58 -15.78
CA THR A 35 4.36 9.07 -16.60
C THR A 35 4.32 7.57 -16.40
N ASN A 36 4.30 6.80 -17.49
CA ASN A 36 4.17 5.34 -17.52
C ASN A 36 5.36 4.61 -16.86
N ASN A 37 5.73 4.98 -15.62
CA ASN A 37 6.84 4.40 -14.89
C ASN A 37 6.85 4.68 -13.37
N ASP A 38 5.70 4.84 -12.72
CA ASP A 38 5.62 4.80 -11.25
C ASP A 38 5.10 3.43 -10.81
N GLN A 39 6.04 2.47 -10.83
CA GLN A 39 5.82 1.10 -10.44
C GLN A 39 5.97 0.97 -8.93
N PHE A 40 4.84 0.85 -8.21
CA PHE A 40 4.84 0.30 -6.86
C PHE A 40 5.33 -1.17 -6.95
N VAL A 41 6.57 -1.41 -6.53
CA VAL A 41 7.21 -2.74 -6.55
C VAL A 41 6.93 -3.44 -5.22
N CYS A 42 5.98 -4.36 -5.18
CA CYS A 42 6.09 -5.48 -4.26
C CYS A 42 7.26 -6.33 -4.75
N SER A 43 8.29 -6.53 -3.92
CA SER A 43 9.53 -7.21 -4.29
C SER A 43 9.22 -8.53 -4.98
N GLY A 44 9.49 -8.61 -6.28
CA GLY A 44 9.26 -9.83 -7.05
C GLY A 44 10.01 -10.99 -6.41
N CYS A 45 9.28 -12.01 -5.97
CA CYS A 45 9.89 -13.18 -5.37
C CYS A 45 10.69 -13.97 -6.41
N VAL A 46 11.79 -14.59 -5.99
CA VAL A 46 12.62 -15.42 -6.87
C VAL A 46 12.48 -16.88 -6.48
N GLU A 47 12.00 -17.70 -7.43
CA GLU A 47 11.95 -19.17 -7.29
C GLU A 47 13.13 -19.86 -8.00
N SER A 48 13.72 -19.22 -9.02
CA SER A 48 14.87 -19.74 -9.79
C SER A 48 15.86 -18.62 -10.13
N CYS A 49 17.15 -18.98 -10.18
CA CYS A 49 18.27 -18.08 -10.49
C CYS A 49 18.73 -18.15 -11.96
N GLU A 50 18.07 -18.92 -12.83
CA GLU A 50 18.46 -19.15 -14.23
C GLU A 50 18.70 -17.88 -15.07
N ARG A 51 18.06 -16.76 -14.70
CA ARG A 51 18.22 -15.45 -15.36
C ARG A 51 18.46 -14.33 -14.35
N LYS A 52 19.01 -14.67 -13.19
CA LYS A 52 19.33 -13.71 -12.13
C LYS A 52 20.85 -13.56 -12.05
N ARG A 53 21.28 -12.33 -11.76
CA ARG A 53 22.67 -12.07 -11.38
C ARG A 53 22.92 -12.65 -9.99
N ASP A 54 24.17 -12.93 -9.68
CA ASP A 54 24.54 -13.36 -8.34
C ASP A 54 24.15 -12.29 -7.31
N GLY A 55 23.66 -12.75 -6.16
CA GLY A 55 23.14 -11.87 -5.11
C GLY A 55 21.97 -12.44 -4.33
N LEU A 56 21.42 -11.62 -3.44
CA LEU A 56 20.34 -12.01 -2.53
C LEU A 56 18.99 -11.48 -3.01
N TYR A 57 17.98 -12.35 -2.99
CA TYR A 57 16.63 -12.07 -3.47
C TYR A 57 15.58 -12.59 -2.49
N PRO A 58 14.37 -12.00 -2.42
CA PRO A 58 13.29 -12.54 -1.60
C PRO A 58 12.92 -13.97 -2.00
N ALA A 59 12.82 -14.88 -1.03
CA ALA A 59 12.47 -16.27 -1.31
C ALA A 59 10.96 -16.45 -1.36
N LYS A 60 10.46 -16.90 -2.53
CA LYS A 60 9.07 -17.30 -2.77
C LYS A 60 8.05 -16.18 -2.46
N CYS A 61 6.90 -16.21 -3.13
CA CYS A 61 5.81 -15.27 -2.84
C CYS A 61 5.04 -15.73 -1.60
N THR A 62 5.78 -16.04 -0.53
CA THR A 62 5.24 -16.42 0.78
C THR A 62 5.20 -15.21 1.69
N TYR A 63 4.22 -15.16 2.59
CA TYR A 63 4.17 -14.18 3.68
C TYR A 63 5.28 -14.38 4.74
N ASP A 64 6.36 -15.10 4.45
CA ASP A 64 7.49 -15.22 5.36
C ASP A 64 8.69 -14.48 4.80
N CYS A 65 8.76 -13.19 5.09
CA CYS A 65 9.84 -12.29 4.68
C CYS A 65 11.20 -12.64 5.34
N ARG A 66 11.28 -13.66 6.23
CA ARG A 66 12.57 -14.12 6.77
C ARG A 66 13.37 -14.92 5.75
N ASN A 67 12.70 -15.50 4.76
CA ASN A 67 13.34 -16.37 3.79
C ASN A 67 13.87 -15.54 2.61
N TYR A 68 15.07 -15.88 2.16
CA TYR A 68 15.69 -15.30 0.98
C TYR A 68 16.43 -16.37 0.17
N VAL A 69 16.70 -16.07 -1.10
CA VAL A 69 17.44 -16.91 -2.02
C VAL A 69 18.75 -16.21 -2.32
N GLU A 70 19.84 -16.95 -2.16
CA GLU A 70 21.14 -16.58 -2.66
C GLU A 70 21.32 -17.21 -4.03
N CYS A 71 21.51 -16.38 -5.05
CA CYS A 71 21.87 -16.82 -6.40
C CYS A 71 23.39 -16.76 -6.55
N GLU A 72 23.99 -17.87 -7.00
CA GLU A 72 25.43 -17.95 -7.32
C GLU A 72 25.62 -18.88 -8.52
N GLY A 73 26.20 -18.36 -9.61
CA GLY A 73 26.43 -19.13 -10.84
C GLY A 73 25.15 -19.75 -11.42
N GLY A 74 24.03 -19.04 -11.31
CA GLY A 74 22.69 -19.51 -11.74
C GLY A 74 22.04 -20.53 -10.82
N LYS A 75 22.67 -20.93 -9.70
CA LYS A 75 22.11 -21.86 -8.72
C LYS A 75 21.42 -21.09 -7.59
N ALA A 76 20.22 -21.53 -7.23
CA ALA A 76 19.43 -20.96 -6.15
C ALA A 76 19.68 -21.72 -4.85
N ARG A 77 20.08 -20.99 -3.80
CA ARG A 77 20.20 -21.54 -2.46
C ARG A 77 19.28 -20.82 -1.49
N ARG A 78 18.33 -21.56 -0.92
CA ARG A 78 17.41 -21.02 0.08
C ARG A 78 18.12 -20.75 1.39
N ARG A 79 17.74 -19.64 2.00
CA ARG A 79 18.28 -19.11 3.24
C ARG A 79 17.16 -18.54 4.09
N HIS A 80 17.45 -18.37 5.37
CA HIS A 80 16.58 -17.65 6.29
C HIS A 80 17.43 -16.70 7.14
N CYS A 81 16.85 -15.57 7.50
CA CYS A 81 17.44 -14.65 8.46
C CYS A 81 17.48 -15.28 9.85
N ARG A 82 18.44 -14.86 10.68
CA ARG A 82 18.49 -15.25 12.09
C ARG A 82 17.19 -14.85 12.80
N ASN A 83 16.82 -15.55 13.87
CA ASN A 83 15.62 -15.26 14.65
C ASN A 83 15.52 -13.78 15.03
N GLY A 84 14.35 -13.18 14.77
CA GLY A 84 14.08 -11.75 15.01
C GLY A 84 14.63 -10.80 13.93
N MET A 85 15.15 -11.32 12.82
CA MET A 85 15.56 -10.53 11.66
C MET A 85 14.76 -10.90 10.41
N PHE A 86 14.66 -9.95 9.50
CA PHE A 86 13.82 -10.04 8.31
C PHE A 86 14.59 -9.55 7.08
N PHE A 87 14.39 -10.20 5.93
CA PHE A 87 15.13 -9.85 4.73
C PHE A 87 14.52 -8.60 4.09
N ASP A 88 15.36 -7.59 3.90
CA ASP A 88 15.01 -6.36 3.19
C ASP A 88 15.55 -6.43 1.76
N SER A 89 14.66 -6.35 0.77
CA SER A 89 15.03 -6.48 -0.64
C SER A 89 15.77 -5.27 -1.20
N GLU A 90 15.52 -4.08 -0.65
CA GLU A 90 16.16 -2.84 -1.07
C GLU A 90 17.60 -2.81 -0.58
N ARG A 91 17.82 -3.20 0.67
CA ARG A 91 19.16 -3.29 1.30
C ARG A 91 19.90 -4.57 0.96
N ARG A 92 19.18 -5.60 0.48
CA ARG A 92 19.68 -6.96 0.22
C ARG A 92 20.36 -7.58 1.44
N GLU A 93 19.78 -7.38 2.62
CA GLU A 93 20.35 -7.89 3.87
C GLU A 93 19.25 -8.22 4.89
N CYS A 94 19.62 -8.96 5.94
CA CYS A 94 18.73 -9.22 7.07
C CYS A 94 18.81 -8.05 8.07
N ILE A 95 17.69 -7.36 8.28
CA ILE A 95 17.61 -6.22 9.20
C ILE A 95 16.84 -6.57 10.48
N ARG A 96 17.09 -5.81 11.54
CA ARG A 96 16.22 -5.77 12.73
C ARG A 96 15.12 -4.76 12.43
N GLY A 97 13.92 -5.22 12.12
CA GLY A 97 12.81 -4.33 11.76
C GLY A 97 11.95 -4.85 10.61
N CYS A 98 10.91 -4.09 10.32
CA CYS A 98 10.06 -4.29 9.16
C CYS A 98 10.87 -4.04 7.86
N PRO A 99 10.85 -4.94 6.87
CA PRO A 99 11.42 -4.67 5.54
C PRO A 99 10.83 -3.41 4.90
N THR A 100 11.64 -2.71 4.11
CA THR A 100 11.21 -1.55 3.32
C THR A 100 9.99 -1.90 2.47
N GLY A 101 8.96 -1.04 2.52
CA GLY A 101 7.71 -1.25 1.79
C GLY A 101 6.67 -2.12 2.51
N SER A 102 6.97 -2.65 3.71
CA SER A 102 5.97 -3.31 4.54
C SER A 102 5.18 -2.30 5.37
N ASN A 103 3.87 -2.51 5.48
CA ASN A 103 2.94 -1.62 6.19
C ASN A 103 2.59 -2.10 7.60
N GLY A 104 3.31 -3.10 8.13
CA GLY A 104 3.04 -3.68 9.45
C GLY A 104 4.11 -3.35 10.50
N ILE A 105 3.94 -3.94 11.68
CA ILE A 105 4.82 -3.76 12.84
C ILE A 105 5.50 -5.08 13.26
N ILE A 106 6.59 -4.94 14.02
CA ILE A 106 7.26 -6.06 14.72
C ILE A 106 7.18 -5.93 16.25
N ASP A 107 6.83 -4.74 16.75
CA ASP A 107 6.71 -4.43 18.16
C ASP A 107 5.76 -3.25 18.39
N CYS A 108 5.41 -3.03 19.66
CA CYS A 108 4.46 -2.00 20.09
C CYS A 108 5.13 -0.73 20.64
N TYR A 109 6.43 -0.50 20.42
CA TYR A 109 7.20 0.53 21.14
C TYR A 109 6.55 1.93 21.08
N ASP A 110 5.96 2.28 19.94
CA ASP A 110 5.22 3.54 19.72
C ASP A 110 3.81 3.31 19.17
N ARG A 111 3.13 2.26 19.63
CA ARG A 111 1.78 1.93 19.19
C ARG A 111 0.77 2.06 20.33
N PRO A 112 -0.38 2.72 20.12
CA PRO A 112 -1.45 2.66 21.08
C PRO A 112 -2.01 1.24 21.17
N ASP A 113 -2.73 0.99 22.26
CA ASP A 113 -3.37 -0.29 22.49
C ASP A 113 -4.35 -0.60 21.36
N GLY A 114 -4.30 -1.83 20.84
CA GLY A 114 -5.06 -2.23 19.67
C GLY A 114 -4.43 -3.36 18.88
N HIS A 115 -5.01 -3.65 17.72
CA HIS A 115 -4.56 -4.70 16.82
C HIS A 115 -3.93 -4.11 15.56
N TRP A 116 -2.80 -4.69 15.16
CA TRP A 116 -1.95 -4.12 14.11
C TRP A 116 -1.45 -5.21 13.17
N GLN A 117 -1.35 -4.87 11.89
CA GLN A 117 -0.77 -5.73 10.87
C GLN A 117 0.64 -6.19 11.25
N HIS A 118 0.91 -7.49 11.19
CA HIS A 118 2.27 -7.99 11.29
C HIS A 118 3.04 -7.65 10.00
N CYS A 119 4.29 -7.18 10.12
CA CYS A 119 5.09 -6.69 8.99
C CYS A 119 5.32 -7.72 7.86
N CYS A 120 5.43 -9.00 8.21
CA CYS A 120 5.74 -10.06 7.27
C CYS A 120 4.61 -11.04 7.02
N TYR A 121 3.94 -11.49 8.08
CA TYR A 121 2.91 -12.52 7.99
C TYR A 121 1.54 -11.88 7.88
N CYS A 122 0.89 -12.02 6.72
CA CYS A 122 -0.46 -11.50 6.54
C CYS A 122 -1.52 -12.25 7.34
N ASP A 123 -1.26 -13.51 7.66
CA ASP A 123 -2.11 -14.34 8.52
C ASP A 123 -1.87 -14.08 10.01
N LEU A 124 -0.95 -13.16 10.37
CA LEU A 124 -0.71 -12.73 11.74
C LEU A 124 -1.00 -11.24 11.94
N TYR A 125 -1.43 -10.90 13.15
CA TYR A 125 -1.53 -9.53 13.64
C TYR A 125 -0.97 -9.46 15.06
N ALA A 126 -0.48 -8.30 15.45
CA ALA A 126 -0.02 -8.01 16.80
C ALA A 126 -1.15 -7.42 17.63
N THR A 127 -1.21 -7.76 18.92
CA THR A 127 -2.05 -7.05 19.89
C THR A 127 -1.16 -6.26 20.84
N CYS A 128 -1.29 -4.94 20.81
CA CYS A 128 -0.62 -4.05 21.73
C CYS A 128 -1.55 -3.76 22.92
N ALA A 129 -1.04 -3.93 24.14
CA ALA A 129 -1.74 -3.53 25.35
C ALA A 129 -0.73 -3.06 26.41
N ASN A 130 -0.95 -1.89 27.01
CA ASN A 130 -0.06 -1.29 28.01
C ASN A 130 1.42 -1.21 27.55
N ARG A 131 1.66 -0.87 26.27
CA ARG A 131 3.00 -0.88 25.60
C ARG A 131 3.69 -2.24 25.54
N GLY A 132 3.04 -3.31 26.00
CA GLY A 132 3.47 -4.69 25.81
C GLY A 132 2.86 -5.29 24.54
N MET A 133 3.65 -6.10 23.83
CA MET A 133 3.14 -6.90 22.71
C MET A 133 2.67 -8.25 23.23
N PHE A 134 1.38 -8.54 23.10
CA PHE A 134 0.77 -9.82 23.47
C PHE A 134 0.61 -10.69 22.23
N PHE A 135 1.62 -11.52 21.96
CA PHE A 135 1.67 -12.61 20.97
C PHE A 135 1.31 -12.22 19.52
N HIS A 136 2.05 -12.78 18.55
CA HIS A 136 1.57 -12.78 17.17
C HIS A 136 0.32 -13.67 17.10
N ARG A 137 -0.85 -13.06 16.93
CA ARG A 137 -2.14 -13.74 16.85
C ARG A 137 -2.37 -14.15 15.42
N ARG A 138 -2.70 -15.42 15.21
CA ARG A 138 -3.06 -15.94 13.89
C ARG A 138 -4.55 -15.70 13.63
N CYS A 139 -4.90 -15.37 12.40
CA CYS A 139 -6.30 -15.37 11.98
C CYS A 139 -6.91 -16.76 12.14
N GLU A 140 -8.04 -16.84 12.83
CA GLU A 140 -8.64 -18.10 13.30
C GLU A 140 -9.12 -18.99 12.14
N VAL A 141 -9.69 -18.37 11.10
CA VAL A 141 -10.12 -19.07 9.89
C VAL A 141 -8.93 -19.19 8.94
N GLY A 142 -8.50 -20.42 8.68
CA GLY A 142 -7.42 -20.70 7.73
C GLY A 142 -7.68 -20.06 6.36
N GLY A 143 -6.65 -19.43 5.79
CA GLY A 143 -6.75 -18.73 4.51
C GLY A 143 -7.23 -17.28 4.60
N THR A 144 -7.58 -16.78 5.79
CA THR A 144 -7.81 -15.36 6.02
C THR A 144 -6.54 -14.62 6.42
N VAL A 145 -6.52 -13.32 6.17
CA VAL A 145 -5.42 -12.39 6.43
C VAL A 145 -5.93 -11.16 7.17
N TRP A 146 -5.09 -10.56 8.01
CA TRP A 146 -5.42 -9.30 8.68
C TRP A 146 -5.57 -8.18 7.66
N ASP A 147 -6.60 -7.35 7.83
CA ASP A 147 -6.73 -6.07 7.17
C ASP A 147 -6.70 -4.96 8.22
N ASP A 148 -5.71 -4.08 8.11
CA ASP A 148 -5.41 -3.03 9.08
C ASP A 148 -6.35 -1.83 8.95
N LYS A 149 -7.05 -1.67 7.82
CA LYS A 149 -8.09 -0.65 7.66
C LYS A 149 -9.40 -1.13 8.27
N GLU A 150 -9.70 -2.40 8.07
CA GLU A 150 -10.94 -3.04 8.50
C GLU A 150 -10.86 -3.61 9.93
N HIS A 151 -9.65 -3.67 10.50
CA HIS A 151 -9.31 -4.23 11.82
C HIS A 151 -9.92 -5.63 12.07
N LYS A 152 -9.88 -6.50 11.05
CA LYS A 152 -10.39 -7.87 11.11
C LYS A 152 -9.68 -8.78 10.11
N CYS A 153 -9.78 -10.09 10.35
CA CYS A 153 -9.31 -11.10 9.40
C CYS A 153 -10.32 -11.28 8.26
N LEU A 154 -9.86 -11.15 7.02
CA LEU A 154 -10.66 -11.23 5.80
C LEU A 154 -10.04 -12.23 4.82
N GLY A 155 -10.83 -12.76 3.88
CA GLY A 155 -10.29 -13.60 2.81
C GLY A 155 -9.35 -12.87 1.85
N LYS A 156 -9.42 -11.53 1.82
CA LYS A 156 -8.57 -10.61 1.04
C LYS A 156 -8.39 -9.33 1.83
N SER A 157 -7.22 -8.70 1.74
CA SER A 157 -6.86 -7.50 2.50
C SER A 157 -6.03 -6.57 1.64
N CYS A 158 -6.41 -5.28 1.60
CA CYS A 158 -5.69 -4.26 0.84
C CYS A 158 -4.44 -3.74 1.59
N THR A 159 -4.35 -3.99 2.89
CA THR A 159 -3.18 -3.66 3.70
C THR A 159 -2.17 -4.80 3.75
N CYS A 160 -2.59 -5.99 3.31
CA CYS A 160 -1.77 -7.18 3.24
C CYS A 160 -1.97 -7.91 1.90
N GLU A 161 -1.67 -7.21 0.80
CA GLU A 161 -1.81 -7.79 -0.54
C GLU A 161 -0.61 -8.64 -0.94
N ARG A 162 -0.89 -9.95 -1.12
CA ARG A 162 -0.22 -10.83 -2.08
C ARG A 162 -1.08 -10.87 -3.35
N GLU A 163 -0.76 -10.07 -4.36
CA GLU A 163 -0.89 -10.34 -5.81
C GLU A 163 -1.09 -9.06 -6.64
N HIS A 164 -0.29 -8.92 -7.71
CA HIS A 164 -0.72 -8.21 -8.90
C HIS A 164 -1.50 -9.18 -9.80
N ARG A 165 -2.80 -8.92 -10.04
CA ARG A 165 -3.45 -8.80 -11.36
C ARG A 165 -4.97 -9.01 -11.28
N PHE A 166 -5.70 -7.95 -11.58
CA PHE A 166 -6.63 -8.04 -12.70
C PHE A 166 -5.88 -7.50 -13.93
N TYR A 167 -5.48 -8.38 -14.84
CA TYR A 167 -5.54 -7.99 -16.25
C TYR A 167 -7.01 -8.06 -16.67
N PRO A 168 -7.55 -7.11 -17.45
CA PRO A 168 -8.75 -7.39 -18.20
C PRO A 168 -8.45 -8.54 -19.17
N LEU A 169 -9.36 -9.50 -19.22
CA LEU A 169 -9.40 -10.50 -20.28
C LEU A 169 -9.25 -9.78 -21.61
N LYS A 170 -8.38 -10.27 -22.50
CA LYS A 170 -8.44 -9.94 -23.92
C LYS A 170 -9.87 -10.22 -24.39
N THR A 171 -10.68 -9.20 -24.57
CA THR A 171 -11.80 -9.30 -25.50
C THR A 171 -11.14 -9.29 -26.87
N ILE A 172 -11.02 -10.47 -27.48
CA ILE A 172 -10.72 -10.57 -28.91
C ILE A 172 -11.97 -10.02 -29.60
N VAL A 173 -11.96 -8.73 -29.91
CA VAL A 173 -12.79 -8.21 -31.00
C VAL A 173 -12.00 -8.50 -32.26
N THR A 174 -12.35 -9.60 -32.93
CA THR A 174 -11.98 -9.79 -34.33
C THR A 174 -12.65 -8.70 -35.18
N PRO A 175 -12.01 -8.30 -36.29
CA PRO A 175 -12.46 -7.18 -37.13
C PRO A 175 -13.87 -7.36 -37.70
#